data_AF-A0A963AYI1-F1
#
_entry.id   AF-A0A963AYI1-F1
#
_cell.length_a   1.000
_cell.length_b   1.000
_cell.length_c   1.000
_cell.angle_alpha   90.00
_cell.angle_beta   90.00
_cell.angle_gamma   90.00
#
_symmetry.space_group_name_H-M   'P 1'
#
loop_
_entity.id
_entity.type
_entity.pdbx_description
1 polymer ?
#
loop_
_entity_poly.entity_id
_entity_poly.type
_entity_poly.pdbx_seq_one_letter_code
_entity_poly.pdbx_strand_id
1 'polypeptide(L)'
;MNQPGTRDAVRLADRVWWVGCYQPDDALQGNSYLIEQGDQSVLIDPGSRLAFTETLRKIEQVVPFSSIRWFVCHHQDPSVTSSLTLVDTLIEREDARIISHWRAAEIIRHYALKIPIWLVEENQWRLQLPDRQLQFIFTPYAHFPCSFCSFDSATGTLFSSELLAGQRQGESLYAEEDKEYFEAIRPFHEHYFPSREVLNQALSRIESYPVEMIAPQHGHVLPGHLIANIINELKGLECGLYLMAEKDTDILRLSRLNAMLKDITSTMVISRDFREIADRLLVILKRAMPAEALEFYVQLEDDTVLHLAPESRYRGVAASPPRQISRMFGISREGWQARMESCFKPVMLQRLHGTTNCQHLLLPLFKGKEEWMYGVAVITVRGQIEVESDICKMMEQMSAALQVAVERETIYRSIELERQKFYERSIRDPLTGLFTRFYMEDTLRRLFEIHDRSGGTPVALAMLDVDHFKRVNDRYGHVRGDEVLCRVAHIIQADARAGDLPVRLGGEEFGLIVVGEPAVEIASIAERLRQKISSTRFQGTFSGLRVTISTGTALRQVGESIPGFIERADLALYQAKKQGRNRVCSAESTGGPGQWTLLFD
;
A
#
# COMPACT_ATOMS: atom_id res chain seq x y z
N MET A 1 -31.85 -30.70 -25.36
CA MET A 1 -33.10 -31.35 -24.92
C MET A 1 -34.03 -30.24 -24.44
N ASN A 2 -35.11 -30.01 -25.19
CA ASN A 2 -36.19 -29.02 -25.07
C ASN A 2 -35.91 -27.67 -24.39
N GLN A 3 -35.51 -26.70 -25.22
CA GLN A 3 -35.69 -25.25 -25.09
C GLN A 3 -36.24 -24.81 -26.46
N PRO A 4 -37.24 -23.92 -26.63
CA PRO A 4 -38.05 -23.05 -25.75
C PRO A 4 -39.42 -23.64 -25.40
N GLY A 5 -40.23 -22.89 -24.65
CA GLY A 5 -41.69 -23.04 -24.74
C GLY A 5 -42.18 -24.41 -24.30
N THR A 6 -41.55 -24.97 -23.27
CA THR A 6 -42.01 -26.22 -22.70
C THR A 6 -43.46 -26.00 -22.29
N ARG A 7 -44.38 -26.75 -22.91
CA ARG A 7 -45.74 -26.90 -22.38
C ARG A 7 -45.69 -27.48 -20.97
N ASP A 8 -44.57 -28.06 -20.57
CA ASP A 8 -44.47 -28.73 -19.29
C ASP A 8 -43.69 -27.93 -18.26
N ALA A 9 -44.01 -28.16 -16.99
CA ALA A 9 -43.21 -27.71 -15.87
C ALA A 9 -41.78 -28.28 -15.97
N VAL A 10 -40.77 -27.47 -15.64
CA VAL A 10 -39.36 -27.86 -15.75
C VAL A 10 -38.77 -27.99 -14.35
N ARG A 11 -38.25 -29.16 -13.99
CA ARG A 11 -37.56 -29.35 -12.71
C ARG A 11 -36.19 -28.68 -12.76
N LEU A 12 -35.96 -27.73 -11.86
CA LEU A 12 -34.69 -27.01 -11.72
C LEU A 12 -33.74 -27.72 -10.73
N ALA A 13 -34.29 -28.16 -9.59
CA ALA A 13 -33.56 -28.84 -8.54
C ALA A 13 -34.49 -29.85 -7.82
N ASP A 14 -34.06 -30.43 -6.69
CA ASP A 14 -34.94 -31.34 -5.94
C ASP A 14 -36.22 -30.62 -5.50
N ARG A 15 -37.38 -31.09 -5.99
CA ARG A 15 -38.71 -30.52 -5.71
C ARG A 15 -38.85 -29.02 -6.01
N VAL A 16 -37.95 -28.44 -6.80
CA VAL A 16 -38.02 -27.05 -7.28
C VAL A 16 -38.30 -27.06 -8.77
N TRP A 17 -39.36 -26.38 -9.17
CA TRP A 17 -39.88 -26.40 -10.53
C TRP A 17 -40.07 -24.98 -11.07
N TRP A 18 -39.67 -24.75 -12.31
CA TRP A 18 -40.12 -23.59 -13.08
C TRP A 18 -41.48 -23.90 -13.69
N VAL A 19 -42.46 -23.06 -13.34
CA VAL A 19 -43.86 -23.16 -13.80
C VAL A 19 -44.29 -21.90 -14.56
N GLY A 20 -43.35 -21.01 -14.90
CA GLY A 20 -43.60 -19.84 -15.74
C GLY A 20 -43.94 -20.20 -17.20
N CYS A 21 -44.20 -19.20 -18.01
CA CYS A 21 -44.51 -19.38 -19.43
C CYS A 21 -43.64 -18.47 -20.31
N TYR A 22 -43.45 -18.90 -21.57
CA TYR A 22 -42.78 -18.08 -22.57
C TYR A 22 -43.82 -17.24 -23.32
N GLN A 23 -43.60 -15.93 -23.41
CA GLN A 23 -44.49 -14.96 -24.06
C GLN A 23 -43.74 -14.25 -25.20
N PRO A 24 -43.96 -14.62 -26.48
CA PRO A 24 -43.12 -14.19 -27.61
C PRO A 24 -42.91 -12.67 -27.76
N ASP A 25 -43.90 -11.87 -27.35
CA ASP A 25 -43.90 -10.40 -27.51
C ASP A 25 -43.69 -9.64 -26.20
N ASP A 26 -43.34 -10.33 -25.12
CA ASP A 26 -42.99 -9.72 -23.83
C ASP A 26 -41.48 -9.83 -23.63
N ALA A 27 -40.80 -8.68 -23.56
CA ALA A 27 -39.35 -8.62 -23.35
C ALA A 27 -38.97 -8.84 -21.87
N LEU A 28 -39.91 -8.65 -20.95
CA LEU A 28 -39.73 -8.74 -19.50
C LEU A 28 -40.66 -9.84 -18.95
N GLN A 29 -40.54 -11.03 -19.53
CA GLN A 29 -41.39 -12.18 -19.21
C GLN A 29 -41.22 -12.58 -17.74
N GLY A 30 -42.33 -12.83 -17.06
CA GLY A 30 -42.34 -13.28 -15.67
C GLY A 30 -42.11 -14.77 -15.53
N ASN A 31 -41.12 -15.15 -14.73
CA ASN A 31 -40.90 -16.49 -14.22
C ASN A 31 -41.67 -16.68 -12.91
N SER A 32 -42.30 -17.85 -12.77
CA SER A 32 -42.89 -18.32 -11.52
C SER A 32 -42.29 -19.68 -11.17
N TYR A 33 -42.09 -19.91 -9.87
CA TYR A 33 -41.44 -21.13 -9.39
C TYR A 33 -42.28 -21.84 -8.35
N LEU A 34 -42.28 -23.16 -8.37
CA LEU A 34 -43.04 -24.00 -7.45
C LEU A 34 -42.07 -24.87 -6.64
N ILE A 35 -42.25 -24.87 -5.33
CA ILE A 35 -41.58 -25.80 -4.41
C ILE A 35 -42.61 -26.83 -3.95
N GLU A 36 -42.40 -28.08 -4.33
CA GLU A 36 -43.28 -29.21 -4.03
C GLU A 36 -43.05 -29.70 -2.58
N GLN A 37 -44.06 -29.55 -1.73
CA GLN A 37 -44.00 -29.90 -0.30
C GLN A 37 -45.33 -30.51 0.17
N GLY A 38 -45.90 -31.42 -0.64
CA GLY A 38 -47.21 -32.00 -0.37
C GLY A 38 -48.27 -30.90 -0.26
N ASP A 39 -49.10 -30.94 0.78
CA ASP A 39 -50.15 -29.96 1.06
C ASP A 39 -49.65 -28.62 1.61
N GLN A 40 -48.33 -28.42 1.68
CA GLN A 40 -47.67 -27.17 2.07
C GLN A 40 -46.79 -26.60 0.96
N SER A 41 -47.14 -26.89 -0.30
CA SER A 41 -46.36 -26.41 -1.45
C SER A 41 -46.33 -24.88 -1.51
N VAL A 42 -45.24 -24.35 -2.07
CA VAL A 42 -44.95 -22.91 -2.11
C VAL A 42 -44.89 -22.45 -3.56
N LEU A 43 -45.70 -21.46 -3.91
CA LEU A 43 -45.59 -20.74 -5.18
C LEU A 43 -44.82 -19.43 -4.97
N ILE A 44 -43.70 -19.29 -5.66
CA ILE A 44 -42.82 -18.12 -5.63
C ILE A 44 -43.13 -17.24 -6.84
N ASP A 45 -43.38 -15.95 -6.56
CA ASP A 45 -43.80 -14.92 -7.52
C ASP A 45 -44.89 -15.43 -8.47
N PRO A 46 -46.15 -15.54 -8.00
CA PRO A 46 -47.28 -16.12 -8.74
C PRO A 46 -47.55 -15.51 -10.11
N GLY A 47 -46.94 -14.36 -10.41
CA GLY A 47 -46.83 -13.83 -11.76
C GLY A 47 -47.94 -12.86 -12.11
N SER A 48 -48.01 -12.53 -13.41
CA SER A 48 -49.02 -11.63 -13.92
C SER A 48 -50.33 -12.34 -14.24
N ARG A 49 -51.44 -11.59 -14.25
CA ARG A 49 -52.74 -12.08 -14.74
C ARG A 49 -52.68 -12.57 -16.20
N LEU A 50 -51.75 -12.05 -17.00
CA LEU A 50 -51.58 -12.41 -18.42
C LEU A 50 -51.04 -13.84 -18.60
N ALA A 51 -50.16 -14.28 -17.69
CA ALA A 51 -49.47 -15.55 -17.77
C ALA A 51 -50.15 -16.67 -16.95
N PHE A 52 -50.97 -16.30 -15.97
CA PHE A 52 -51.38 -17.20 -14.90
C PHE A 52 -52.14 -18.46 -15.34
N THR A 53 -52.93 -18.41 -16.42
CA THR A 53 -53.64 -19.60 -16.92
C THR A 53 -52.67 -20.72 -17.32
N GLU A 54 -51.55 -20.35 -17.95
CA GLU A 54 -50.53 -21.32 -18.33
C GLU A 54 -49.69 -21.75 -17.12
N THR A 55 -49.38 -20.82 -16.21
CA THR A 55 -48.74 -21.12 -14.93
C THR A 55 -49.54 -22.15 -14.13
N LEU A 56 -50.85 -21.95 -14.00
CA LEU A 56 -51.77 -22.87 -13.32
C LEU A 56 -51.75 -24.26 -13.96
N ARG A 57 -51.78 -24.32 -15.30
CA ARG A 57 -51.71 -25.59 -16.02
C ARG A 57 -50.42 -26.36 -15.71
N LYS A 58 -49.28 -25.66 -15.60
CA LYS A 58 -47.99 -26.26 -15.25
C LYS A 58 -47.91 -26.65 -13.77
N ILE A 59 -48.51 -25.88 -12.88
CA ILE A 59 -48.63 -26.24 -11.46
C ILE A 59 -49.35 -27.59 -11.34
N GLU A 60 -50.51 -27.73 -11.99
CA GLU A 60 -51.34 -28.96 -11.97
C GLU A 60 -50.65 -30.20 -12.55
N GLN A 61 -49.55 -30.04 -13.32
CA GLN A 61 -48.71 -31.16 -13.75
C GLN A 61 -47.81 -31.70 -12.64
N VAL A 62 -47.52 -30.90 -11.62
CA VAL A 62 -46.61 -31.21 -10.52
C VAL A 62 -47.39 -31.56 -9.26
N VAL A 63 -48.30 -30.68 -8.84
CA VAL A 63 -49.18 -30.87 -7.68
C VAL A 63 -50.56 -30.30 -7.96
N PRO A 64 -51.63 -30.83 -7.35
CA PRO A 64 -52.93 -30.15 -7.35
C PRO A 64 -52.77 -28.71 -6.88
N PHE A 65 -53.44 -27.73 -7.52
CA PHE A 65 -53.35 -26.33 -7.09
C PHE A 65 -53.80 -26.14 -5.64
N SER A 66 -54.74 -26.99 -5.20
CA SER A 66 -55.20 -27.09 -3.81
C SER A 66 -54.13 -27.60 -2.83
N SER A 67 -52.93 -27.97 -3.28
CA SER A 67 -51.79 -28.32 -2.41
C SER A 67 -50.89 -27.12 -2.10
N ILE A 68 -51.09 -25.98 -2.78
CA ILE A 68 -50.32 -24.75 -2.52
C ILE A 68 -50.91 -24.04 -1.32
N ARG A 69 -50.10 -23.89 -0.28
CA ARG A 69 -50.46 -23.15 0.93
C ARG A 69 -49.84 -21.76 0.93
N TRP A 70 -48.64 -21.61 0.39
CA TRP A 70 -47.84 -20.40 0.54
C TRP A 70 -47.62 -19.72 -0.81
N PHE A 71 -47.96 -18.43 -0.90
CA PHE A 71 -47.78 -17.60 -2.08
C PHE A 71 -46.78 -16.48 -1.76
N VAL A 72 -45.52 -16.66 -2.12
CA VAL A 72 -44.46 -15.67 -1.85
C VAL A 72 -44.48 -14.59 -2.91
N CYS A 73 -44.67 -13.34 -2.48
CA CYS A 73 -44.56 -12.15 -3.32
C CYS A 73 -43.39 -11.30 -2.82
N HIS A 74 -42.28 -11.29 -3.57
CA HIS A 74 -41.06 -10.59 -3.18
C HIS A 74 -41.20 -9.06 -3.15
N HIS A 75 -42.14 -8.51 -3.92
CA HIS A 75 -42.53 -7.09 -3.93
C HIS A 75 -43.94 -6.95 -4.51
N GLN A 76 -44.43 -5.70 -4.62
CA GLN A 76 -45.81 -5.39 -4.97
C GLN A 76 -46.12 -5.34 -6.47
N ASP A 77 -45.16 -5.58 -7.37
CA ASP A 77 -45.39 -5.25 -8.78
C ASP A 77 -46.48 -6.10 -9.42
N PRO A 78 -47.18 -5.56 -10.44
CA PRO A 78 -48.17 -6.31 -11.19
C PRO A 78 -47.60 -7.57 -11.86
N SER A 79 -46.31 -7.59 -12.21
CA SER A 79 -45.61 -8.75 -12.76
C SER A 79 -45.52 -9.92 -11.76
N VAL A 80 -45.68 -9.64 -10.47
CA VAL A 80 -45.63 -10.62 -9.36
C VAL A 80 -47.01 -10.87 -8.75
N THR A 81 -47.81 -9.82 -8.58
CA THR A 81 -49.00 -9.84 -7.70
C THR A 81 -50.33 -9.82 -8.43
N SER A 82 -50.39 -9.43 -9.71
CA SER A 82 -51.69 -9.22 -10.36
C SER A 82 -52.49 -10.52 -10.56
N SER A 83 -51.82 -11.68 -10.62
CA SER A 83 -52.48 -12.99 -10.66
C SER A 83 -53.15 -13.38 -9.34
N LEU A 84 -52.82 -12.72 -8.21
CA LEU A 84 -53.39 -13.03 -6.90
C LEU A 84 -54.92 -12.89 -6.88
N THR A 85 -55.49 -12.02 -7.71
CA THR A 85 -56.96 -11.90 -7.87
C THR A 85 -57.60 -13.18 -8.42
N LEU A 86 -56.89 -13.91 -9.28
CA LEU A 86 -57.32 -15.22 -9.79
C LEU A 86 -57.07 -16.31 -8.77
N VAL A 87 -55.89 -16.30 -8.12
CA VAL A 87 -55.55 -17.21 -7.02
C VAL A 87 -56.62 -17.17 -5.93
N ASP A 88 -57.02 -15.97 -5.49
CA ASP A 88 -58.04 -15.75 -4.45
C ASP A 88 -59.43 -16.25 -4.83
N THR A 89 -59.72 -16.32 -6.13
CA THR A 89 -60.97 -16.88 -6.65
C THR A 89 -60.93 -18.41 -6.72
N LEU A 90 -59.76 -18.99 -7.01
CA LEU A 90 -59.58 -20.42 -7.25
C LEU A 90 -59.25 -21.21 -5.99
N ILE A 91 -58.65 -20.57 -4.98
CA ILE A 91 -58.25 -21.27 -3.77
C ILE A 91 -59.44 -21.48 -2.84
N GLU A 92 -59.62 -22.73 -2.41
CA GLU A 92 -60.69 -23.11 -1.48
C GLU A 92 -60.19 -23.29 -0.04
N ARG A 93 -58.87 -23.13 0.18
CA ARG A 93 -58.23 -23.36 1.49
C ARG A 93 -58.24 -22.11 2.37
N GLU A 94 -58.68 -22.27 3.60
CA GLU A 94 -58.65 -21.20 4.63
C GLU A 94 -57.25 -20.96 5.22
N ASP A 95 -56.36 -21.96 5.14
CA ASP A 95 -54.99 -21.89 5.67
C ASP A 95 -53.95 -21.35 4.68
N ALA A 96 -54.38 -20.98 3.46
CA ALA A 96 -53.55 -20.34 2.46
C ALA A 96 -53.07 -18.95 2.92
N ARG A 97 -51.83 -18.58 2.60
CA ARG A 97 -51.22 -17.31 3.02
C ARG A 97 -50.43 -16.67 1.89
N ILE A 98 -50.55 -15.36 1.76
CA ILE A 98 -49.65 -14.54 0.92
C ILE A 98 -48.49 -14.09 1.79
N ILE A 99 -47.27 -14.52 1.46
CA ILE A 99 -46.05 -14.11 2.15
C ILE A 99 -45.50 -12.86 1.49
N SER A 100 -45.33 -11.78 2.26
CA SER A 100 -44.67 -10.57 1.76
C SER A 100 -44.11 -9.70 2.89
N HIS A 101 -43.41 -8.64 2.51
CA HIS A 101 -42.91 -7.60 3.41
C HIS A 101 -44.03 -6.62 3.77
N TRP A 102 -44.04 -6.05 4.98
CA TRP A 102 -45.14 -5.18 5.47
C TRP A 102 -45.43 -3.99 4.54
N ARG A 103 -44.38 -3.37 3.97
CA ARG A 103 -44.51 -2.29 2.98
C ARG A 103 -45.24 -2.72 1.70
N ALA A 104 -44.97 -3.92 1.20
CA ALA A 104 -45.67 -4.46 0.02
C ALA A 104 -47.10 -4.86 0.39
N ALA A 105 -47.29 -5.43 1.59
CA ALA A 105 -48.59 -5.85 2.08
C ALA A 105 -49.62 -4.72 2.07
N GLU A 106 -49.25 -3.52 2.51
CA GLU A 106 -50.13 -2.35 2.49
C GLU A 106 -50.61 -1.99 1.07
N ILE A 107 -49.77 -2.21 0.06
CA ILE A 107 -50.14 -1.98 -1.34
C ILE A 107 -51.00 -3.14 -1.87
N ILE A 108 -50.60 -4.39 -1.58
CA ILE A 108 -51.32 -5.61 -2.01
C ILE A 108 -52.75 -5.66 -1.46
N ARG A 109 -53.00 -5.10 -0.26
CA ARG A 109 -54.36 -5.00 0.32
C ARG A 109 -55.37 -4.33 -0.61
N HIS A 110 -54.93 -3.45 -1.53
CA HIS A 110 -55.81 -2.80 -2.50
C HIS A 110 -56.42 -3.74 -3.54
N TYR A 111 -55.92 -4.97 -3.68
CA TYR A 111 -56.58 -6.00 -4.47
C TYR A 111 -57.83 -6.59 -3.78
N ALA A 112 -58.07 -6.25 -2.50
CA ALA A 112 -59.21 -6.72 -1.70
C ALA A 112 -59.33 -8.25 -1.63
N LEU A 113 -58.17 -8.93 -1.51
CA LEU A 113 -58.06 -10.39 -1.43
C LEU A 113 -58.62 -10.93 -0.11
N LYS A 114 -59.22 -12.12 -0.15
CA LYS A 114 -59.66 -12.88 1.04
C LYS A 114 -58.50 -13.57 1.74
N ILE A 115 -57.50 -14.03 0.96
CA ILE A 115 -56.32 -14.71 1.51
C ILE A 115 -55.56 -13.74 2.43
N PRO A 116 -55.32 -14.09 3.71
CA PRO A 116 -54.61 -13.22 4.62
C PRO A 116 -53.11 -13.19 4.33
N ILE A 117 -52.52 -12.02 4.60
CA ILE A 117 -51.08 -11.78 4.42
C ILE A 117 -50.31 -12.26 5.65
N TRP A 118 -49.20 -12.94 5.41
CA TRP A 118 -48.21 -13.39 6.38
C TRP A 118 -46.93 -12.57 6.19
N LEU A 119 -46.48 -11.90 7.26
CA LEU A 119 -45.38 -10.94 7.20
C LEU A 119 -44.04 -11.61 7.51
N VAL A 120 -43.05 -11.45 6.62
CA VAL A 120 -41.72 -12.07 6.76
C VAL A 120 -40.99 -11.59 8.03
N GLU A 121 -41.21 -10.35 8.45
CA GLU A 121 -40.55 -9.67 9.56
C GLU A 121 -41.02 -10.19 10.92
N GLU A 122 -42.32 -10.50 11.03
CA GLU A 122 -42.93 -11.06 12.24
C GLU A 122 -42.49 -12.52 12.47
N ASN A 123 -41.95 -13.15 11.43
CA ASN A 123 -41.59 -14.57 11.41
C ASN A 123 -40.08 -14.79 11.24
N GLN A 124 -39.27 -13.84 11.72
CA GLN A 124 -37.81 -13.93 11.74
C GLN A 124 -37.19 -14.21 10.36
N TRP A 125 -37.84 -13.76 9.28
CA TRP A 125 -37.38 -13.95 7.90
C TRP A 125 -37.22 -15.42 7.50
N ARG A 126 -38.03 -16.33 8.06
CA ARG A 126 -37.94 -17.77 7.77
C ARG A 126 -39.31 -18.41 7.64
N LEU A 127 -39.45 -19.28 6.65
CA LEU A 127 -40.59 -20.18 6.52
C LEU A 127 -40.11 -21.62 6.77
N GLN A 128 -40.60 -22.23 7.85
CA GLN A 128 -40.33 -23.63 8.15
C GLN A 128 -41.36 -24.52 7.44
N LEU A 129 -40.87 -25.45 6.62
CA LEU A 129 -41.63 -26.49 5.95
C LEU A 129 -41.26 -27.85 6.59
N PRO A 130 -41.95 -28.96 6.30
CA PRO A 130 -41.77 -30.23 7.00
C PRO A 130 -40.33 -30.77 7.00
N ASP A 131 -39.66 -30.71 5.85
CA ASP A 131 -38.27 -31.17 5.66
C ASP A 131 -37.37 -30.13 4.96
N ARG A 132 -37.84 -28.88 4.87
CA ARG A 132 -37.20 -27.79 4.15
C ARG A 132 -37.38 -26.48 4.90
N GLN A 133 -36.51 -25.51 4.66
CA GLN A 133 -36.65 -24.15 5.19
C GLN A 133 -36.36 -23.15 4.08
N LEU A 134 -37.20 -22.13 3.97
CA LEU A 134 -36.89 -20.95 3.17
C LEU A 134 -36.41 -19.82 4.07
N GLN A 135 -35.32 -19.18 3.68
CA GLN A 135 -34.79 -17.99 4.34
C GLN A 135 -35.02 -16.79 3.44
N PHE A 136 -35.64 -15.74 3.99
CA PHE A 136 -35.93 -14.52 3.27
C PHE A 136 -34.79 -13.52 3.48
N ILE A 137 -34.18 -13.05 2.39
CA ILE A 137 -33.03 -12.15 2.43
C ILE A 137 -33.51 -10.75 2.08
N PHE A 138 -33.51 -9.84 3.06
CA PHE A 138 -33.96 -8.48 2.81
C PHE A 138 -33.00 -7.70 1.90
N THR A 139 -33.49 -7.25 0.75
CA THR A 139 -32.76 -6.50 -0.28
C THR A 139 -33.52 -5.21 -0.60
N PRO A 140 -33.62 -4.28 0.38
CA PRO A 140 -34.42 -3.08 0.21
C PRO A 140 -33.87 -2.22 -0.92
N TYR A 141 -34.80 -1.63 -1.68
CA TYR A 141 -34.54 -0.76 -2.82
C TYR A 141 -33.88 -1.49 -4.01
N ALA A 142 -33.95 -2.82 -4.07
CA ALA A 142 -33.51 -3.65 -5.19
C ALA A 142 -34.71 -4.37 -5.88
N HIS A 143 -35.60 -3.66 -6.57
CA HIS A 143 -35.63 -2.21 -6.79
C HIS A 143 -36.69 -1.46 -5.94
N PHE A 144 -37.50 -2.17 -5.15
CA PHE A 144 -38.49 -1.57 -4.25
C PHE A 144 -38.03 -1.52 -2.80
N PRO A 145 -38.50 -0.54 -2.01
CA PRO A 145 -38.18 -0.43 -0.57
C PRO A 145 -38.55 -1.66 0.26
N CYS A 146 -39.35 -2.58 -0.28
CA CYS A 146 -39.83 -3.80 0.36
C CYS A 146 -39.20 -5.08 -0.19
N SER A 147 -38.37 -4.99 -1.24
CA SER A 147 -37.84 -6.15 -1.96
C SER A 147 -37.05 -7.08 -1.04
N PHE A 148 -37.23 -8.38 -1.27
CA PHE A 148 -36.45 -9.43 -0.64
C PHE A 148 -36.28 -10.60 -1.62
N CYS A 149 -35.38 -11.52 -1.32
CA CYS A 149 -35.19 -12.78 -2.04
C CYS A 149 -35.56 -13.97 -1.14
N SER A 150 -35.83 -15.13 -1.74
CA SER A 150 -36.04 -16.39 -1.00
C SER A 150 -34.90 -17.37 -1.29
N PHE A 151 -34.23 -17.86 -0.25
CA PHE A 151 -33.17 -18.85 -0.36
C PHE A 151 -33.66 -20.20 0.19
N ASP A 152 -33.63 -21.22 -0.66
CA ASP A 152 -33.92 -22.60 -0.28
C ASP A 152 -32.63 -23.33 0.12
N SER A 153 -32.45 -23.53 1.42
CA SER A 153 -31.25 -24.16 1.95
C SER A 153 -31.11 -25.65 1.59
N ALA A 154 -32.19 -26.30 1.15
CA ALA A 154 -32.14 -27.71 0.77
C ALA A 154 -31.50 -27.93 -0.61
N THR A 155 -31.62 -26.96 -1.51
CA THR A 155 -31.13 -27.06 -2.89
C THR A 155 -30.08 -26.03 -3.26
N GLY A 156 -29.83 -25.03 -2.42
CA GLY A 156 -28.97 -23.89 -2.75
C GLY A 156 -29.59 -22.95 -3.79
N THR A 157 -30.89 -23.08 -4.09
CA THR A 157 -31.58 -22.22 -5.06
C THR A 157 -31.94 -20.88 -4.41
N LEU A 158 -31.50 -19.79 -5.02
CA LEU A 158 -31.91 -18.43 -4.66
C LEU A 158 -32.96 -17.93 -5.66
N PHE A 159 -34.19 -17.71 -5.19
CA PHE A 159 -35.20 -16.97 -5.93
C PHE A 159 -34.95 -15.47 -5.72
N SER A 160 -34.28 -14.85 -6.68
CA SER A 160 -33.74 -13.50 -6.54
C SER A 160 -34.72 -12.39 -6.88
N SER A 161 -35.91 -12.74 -7.39
CA SER A 161 -36.88 -11.77 -7.91
C SER A 161 -36.23 -10.87 -8.97
N GLU A 162 -36.22 -9.56 -8.77
CA GLU A 162 -35.67 -8.56 -9.70
C GLU A 162 -34.12 -8.49 -9.71
N LEU A 163 -33.45 -9.05 -8.70
CA LEU A 163 -31.99 -9.12 -8.69
C LEU A 163 -31.49 -10.15 -9.69
N LEU A 164 -30.51 -9.76 -10.50
CA LEU A 164 -30.04 -10.54 -11.66
C LEU A 164 -31.15 -10.85 -12.67
N ALA A 165 -32.26 -10.10 -12.62
CA ALA A 165 -33.32 -10.20 -13.60
C ALA A 165 -33.02 -9.34 -14.83
N GLY A 166 -33.62 -9.67 -15.96
CA GLY A 166 -33.44 -8.89 -17.18
C GLY A 166 -34.21 -9.44 -18.36
N GLN A 167 -33.82 -9.00 -19.54
CA GLN A 167 -34.48 -9.44 -20.76
C GLN A 167 -34.08 -10.87 -21.10
N ARG A 168 -35.05 -11.68 -21.50
CA ARG A 168 -34.77 -13.02 -22.00
C ARG A 168 -34.31 -12.93 -23.46
N GLN A 169 -33.07 -13.30 -23.74
CA GLN A 169 -32.55 -13.45 -25.10
C GLN A 169 -32.58 -14.93 -25.49
N GLY A 170 -33.21 -15.24 -26.63
CA GLY A 170 -33.28 -16.62 -27.13
C GLY A 170 -34.26 -17.53 -26.36
N GLU A 171 -34.16 -18.80 -26.69
CA GLU A 171 -35.16 -19.83 -26.37
C GLU A 171 -34.85 -20.58 -25.05
N SER A 172 -33.58 -20.54 -24.63
CA SER A 172 -33.09 -21.19 -23.41
C SER A 172 -33.78 -20.68 -22.15
N LEU A 173 -33.99 -21.57 -21.17
CA LEU A 173 -34.38 -21.19 -19.80
C LEU A 173 -33.15 -20.84 -18.95
N TYR A 174 -31.99 -21.38 -19.30
CA TYR A 174 -30.76 -21.22 -18.55
C TYR A 174 -29.79 -20.29 -19.27
N ALA A 175 -29.04 -19.52 -18.50
CA ALA A 175 -27.92 -18.75 -19.04
C ALA A 175 -26.82 -19.72 -19.53
N GLU A 176 -26.31 -19.49 -20.74
CA GLU A 176 -25.26 -20.32 -21.35
C GLU A 176 -23.87 -19.69 -21.19
N GLU A 177 -23.76 -18.37 -21.37
CA GLU A 177 -22.49 -17.63 -21.31
C GLU A 177 -22.59 -16.36 -20.44
N ASP A 178 -21.51 -16.04 -19.72
CA ASP A 178 -21.43 -14.89 -18.80
C ASP A 178 -21.71 -13.56 -19.52
N LYS A 179 -21.02 -13.29 -20.64
CA LYS A 179 -21.13 -12.00 -21.34
C LYS A 179 -22.50 -11.76 -21.92
N GLU A 180 -23.08 -12.78 -22.54
CA GLU A 180 -24.43 -12.67 -23.12
C GLU A 180 -25.46 -12.43 -22.01
N TYR A 181 -25.35 -13.15 -20.89
CA TYR A 181 -26.22 -12.95 -19.75
C TYR A 181 -26.09 -11.55 -19.15
N PHE A 182 -24.85 -11.06 -18.95
CA PHE A 182 -24.63 -9.72 -18.42
C PHE A 182 -25.24 -8.64 -19.32
N GLU A 183 -25.01 -8.71 -20.64
CA GLU A 183 -25.59 -7.77 -21.60
C GLU A 183 -27.12 -7.80 -21.60
N ALA A 184 -27.73 -8.96 -21.34
CA ALA A 184 -29.18 -9.13 -21.27
C ALA A 184 -29.81 -8.52 -19.99
N ILE A 185 -29.07 -8.53 -18.87
CA ILE A 185 -29.54 -7.96 -17.59
C ILE A 185 -29.11 -6.51 -17.37
N ARG A 186 -28.05 -6.03 -18.04
CA ARG A 186 -27.47 -4.70 -17.82
C ARG A 186 -28.49 -3.58 -17.95
N PRO A 187 -29.29 -3.45 -19.04
CA PRO A 187 -30.20 -2.31 -19.19
C PRO A 187 -31.26 -2.26 -18.09
N PHE A 188 -31.71 -3.43 -17.63
CA PHE A 188 -32.66 -3.51 -16.52
C PHE A 188 -32.03 -2.98 -15.23
N HIS A 189 -30.81 -3.43 -14.91
CA HIS A 189 -30.11 -2.99 -13.71
C HIS A 189 -29.72 -1.50 -13.77
N GLU A 190 -29.32 -1.01 -14.94
CA GLU A 190 -29.01 0.40 -15.19
C GLU A 190 -30.21 1.31 -14.86
N HIS A 191 -31.42 0.93 -15.26
CA HIS A 191 -32.57 1.82 -15.22
C HIS A 191 -33.54 1.60 -14.07
N TYR A 192 -33.66 0.36 -13.55
CA TYR A 192 -34.61 0.05 -12.48
C TYR A 192 -33.99 0.19 -11.09
N PHE A 193 -32.68 0.01 -10.95
CA PHE A 193 -32.02 0.13 -9.65
C PHE A 193 -31.66 1.58 -9.36
N PRO A 194 -31.86 2.07 -8.12
CA PRO A 194 -31.78 3.50 -7.81
C PRO A 194 -30.34 4.04 -7.75
N SER A 195 -29.36 3.21 -7.35
CA SER A 195 -27.95 3.58 -7.29
C SER A 195 -27.05 2.34 -7.20
N ARG A 196 -25.78 2.50 -7.58
CA ARG A 196 -24.78 1.43 -7.48
C ARG A 196 -24.58 0.94 -6.05
N GLU A 197 -24.64 1.81 -5.05
CA GLU A 197 -24.46 1.46 -3.63
C GLU A 197 -25.59 0.55 -3.14
N VAL A 198 -26.83 0.84 -3.53
CA VAL A 198 -27.99 0.00 -3.22
C VAL A 198 -27.85 -1.37 -3.86
N LEU A 199 -27.50 -1.41 -5.15
CA LEU A 199 -27.25 -2.66 -5.88
C LEU A 199 -26.14 -3.48 -5.20
N ASN A 200 -25.00 -2.84 -4.88
CA ASN A 200 -23.86 -3.50 -4.24
C ASN A 200 -24.19 -4.04 -2.84
N GLN A 201 -25.00 -3.31 -2.07
CA GLN A 201 -25.46 -3.77 -0.77
C GLN A 201 -26.33 -5.03 -0.90
N ALA A 202 -27.23 -5.08 -1.89
CA ALA A 202 -28.07 -6.23 -2.14
C ALA A 202 -27.27 -7.45 -2.63
N LEU A 203 -26.35 -7.24 -3.58
CA LEU A 203 -25.45 -8.28 -4.10
C LEU A 203 -24.56 -8.87 -3.00
N SER A 204 -23.98 -8.03 -2.14
CA SER A 204 -23.12 -8.48 -1.03
C SER A 204 -23.88 -9.31 0.00
N ARG A 205 -25.19 -9.09 0.16
CA ARG A 205 -26.04 -9.90 1.05
C ARG A 205 -26.25 -11.30 0.50
N ILE A 206 -26.60 -11.43 -0.78
CA ILE A 206 -26.86 -12.74 -1.39
C ILE A 206 -25.57 -13.56 -1.53
N GLU A 207 -24.41 -12.94 -1.75
CA GLU A 207 -23.12 -13.62 -1.78
C GLU A 207 -22.72 -14.28 -0.45
N SER A 208 -23.31 -13.86 0.67
CA SER A 208 -23.05 -14.49 1.97
C SER A 208 -23.71 -15.86 2.14
N TYR A 209 -24.54 -16.27 1.17
CA TYR A 209 -25.26 -17.54 1.15
C TYR A 209 -24.59 -18.53 0.18
N PRO A 210 -24.64 -19.85 0.46
CA PRO A 210 -24.10 -20.87 -0.42
C PRO A 210 -25.08 -21.13 -1.59
N VAL A 211 -25.12 -20.20 -2.55
CA VAL A 211 -26.02 -20.25 -3.69
C VAL A 211 -25.43 -21.14 -4.79
N GLU A 212 -26.19 -22.16 -5.21
CA GLU A 212 -25.83 -23.07 -6.30
C GLU A 212 -26.52 -22.70 -7.63
N MET A 213 -27.62 -21.94 -7.55
CA MET A 213 -28.40 -21.48 -8.71
C MET A 213 -29.20 -20.23 -8.34
N ILE A 214 -29.30 -19.28 -9.28
CA ILE A 214 -30.17 -18.10 -9.12
C ILE A 214 -31.34 -18.22 -10.09
N ALA A 215 -32.56 -18.13 -9.57
CA ALA A 215 -33.81 -18.18 -10.32
C ALA A 215 -34.47 -16.78 -10.25
N PRO A 216 -34.18 -15.88 -11.20
CA PRO A 216 -34.73 -14.53 -11.20
C PRO A 216 -36.17 -14.53 -11.68
N GLN A 217 -36.94 -13.50 -11.32
CA GLN A 217 -38.33 -13.36 -11.75
C GLN A 217 -38.43 -12.91 -13.22
N HIS A 218 -37.39 -12.31 -13.80
CA HIS A 218 -37.29 -12.09 -15.25
C HIS A 218 -36.00 -12.67 -15.85
N GLY A 219 -36.06 -13.08 -17.12
CA GLY A 219 -34.88 -13.54 -17.86
C GLY A 219 -34.56 -15.03 -17.64
N HIS A 220 -33.27 -15.34 -17.64
CA HIS A 220 -32.76 -16.73 -17.57
C HIS A 220 -32.39 -17.15 -16.15
N VAL A 221 -32.58 -18.43 -15.84
CA VAL A 221 -32.04 -19.08 -14.64
C VAL A 221 -30.52 -19.15 -14.76
N LEU A 222 -29.81 -18.65 -13.75
CA LEU A 222 -28.36 -18.53 -13.75
C LEU A 222 -27.70 -19.73 -13.01
N PRO A 223 -26.94 -20.58 -13.72
CA PRO A 223 -26.21 -21.68 -13.10
C PRO A 223 -25.07 -21.22 -12.19
N GLY A 224 -24.76 -22.01 -11.16
CA GLY A 224 -23.77 -21.67 -10.12
C GLY A 224 -22.39 -21.23 -10.62
N HIS A 225 -21.90 -21.82 -11.71
CA HIS A 225 -20.57 -21.51 -12.26
C HIS A 225 -20.45 -20.10 -12.87
N LEU A 226 -21.57 -19.46 -13.22
CA LEU A 226 -21.61 -18.11 -13.78
C LEU A 226 -21.84 -17.02 -12.71
N ILE A 227 -22.41 -17.39 -11.55
CA ILE A 227 -22.85 -16.42 -10.51
C ILE A 227 -21.74 -15.45 -10.11
N ALA A 228 -20.54 -15.95 -9.80
CA ALA A 228 -19.46 -15.11 -9.27
C ALA A 228 -19.00 -14.05 -10.29
N ASN A 229 -18.92 -14.41 -11.57
CA ASN A 229 -18.50 -13.48 -12.61
C ASN A 229 -19.56 -12.38 -12.82
N ILE A 230 -20.82 -12.77 -12.96
CA ILE A 230 -21.92 -11.82 -13.14
C ILE A 230 -22.06 -10.85 -11.97
N ILE A 231 -21.97 -11.32 -10.72
CA ILE A 231 -22.04 -10.45 -9.55
C ILE A 231 -20.88 -9.45 -9.55
N ASN A 232 -19.67 -9.88 -9.92
CA ASN A 232 -18.52 -8.98 -10.02
C ASN A 232 -18.70 -7.91 -11.09
N GLU A 233 -19.29 -8.25 -12.25
CA GLU A 233 -19.60 -7.28 -13.29
C GLU A 233 -20.67 -6.27 -12.84
N LEU A 234 -21.77 -6.76 -12.24
CA LEU A 234 -22.83 -5.89 -11.70
C LEU A 234 -22.34 -4.96 -10.60
N LYS A 235 -21.35 -5.37 -9.80
CA LYS A 235 -20.79 -4.50 -8.75
C LYS A 235 -20.10 -3.25 -9.28
N GLY A 236 -19.63 -3.30 -10.53
CA GLY A 236 -19.02 -2.18 -11.24
C GLY A 236 -20.02 -1.30 -11.98
N LEU A 237 -21.29 -1.71 -12.08
CA LEU A 237 -22.29 -1.05 -12.89
C LEU A 237 -22.76 0.26 -12.25
N GLU A 238 -22.70 1.35 -13.02
CA GLU A 238 -23.37 2.61 -12.64
C GLU A 238 -24.86 2.51 -13.03
N CYS A 239 -25.75 2.84 -12.09
CA CYS A 239 -27.20 2.72 -12.31
C CYS A 239 -28.01 3.82 -11.63
N GLY A 240 -29.25 3.96 -12.07
CA GLY A 240 -30.27 4.84 -11.51
C GLY A 240 -29.91 6.30 -11.56
N LEU A 241 -29.87 6.94 -10.39
CA LEU A 241 -29.60 8.37 -10.23
C LEU A 241 -28.27 8.78 -10.88
N TYR A 242 -27.28 7.88 -10.95
CA TYR A 242 -25.99 8.18 -11.57
C TYR A 242 -26.06 8.30 -13.09
N LEU A 243 -26.99 7.62 -13.75
CA LEU A 243 -27.20 7.74 -15.20
C LEU A 243 -28.00 9.00 -15.56
N MET A 244 -28.88 9.45 -14.65
CA MET A 244 -29.73 10.62 -14.84
C MET A 244 -29.05 11.93 -14.45
N ALA A 245 -27.94 11.84 -13.72
CA ALA A 245 -27.22 13.02 -13.27
C ALA A 245 -26.46 13.66 -14.43
N GLU A 246 -27.02 14.73 -14.99
CA GLU A 246 -26.25 15.70 -15.76
C GLU A 246 -25.09 16.25 -14.89
N LYS A 247 -24.01 16.71 -15.54
CA LYS A 247 -22.83 17.23 -14.82
C LYS A 247 -23.27 18.24 -13.76
N ASP A 248 -22.79 18.05 -12.52
CA ASP A 248 -23.03 18.88 -11.32
C ASP A 248 -24.33 18.66 -10.50
N THR A 249 -24.74 17.41 -10.25
CA THR A 249 -25.60 17.13 -9.07
C THR A 249 -24.76 16.90 -7.81
N ASP A 250 -25.24 17.34 -6.64
CA ASP A 250 -24.58 17.15 -5.33
C ASP A 250 -24.26 15.67 -5.05
N ILE A 251 -25.07 14.76 -5.57
CA ILE A 251 -24.89 13.30 -5.44
C ILE A 251 -23.64 12.83 -6.20
N LEU A 252 -23.41 13.32 -7.42
CA LEU A 252 -22.19 13.03 -8.19
C LEU A 252 -20.96 13.63 -7.51
N ARG A 253 -21.07 14.84 -6.95
CA ARG A 253 -19.97 15.49 -6.20
C ARG A 253 -19.61 14.67 -4.96
N LEU A 254 -20.59 14.30 -4.15
CA LEU A 254 -20.41 13.47 -2.95
C LEU A 254 -19.86 12.07 -3.28
N SER A 255 -20.34 11.43 -4.34
CA SER A 255 -19.84 10.11 -4.76
C SER A 255 -18.39 10.18 -5.25
N ARG A 256 -18.04 11.19 -6.07
CA ARG A 256 -16.65 11.42 -6.50
C ARG A 256 -15.73 11.68 -5.31
N LEU A 257 -16.17 12.49 -4.34
CA LEU A 257 -15.42 12.73 -3.10
C LEU A 257 -15.18 11.44 -2.32
N ASN A 258 -16.23 10.64 -2.10
CA ASN A 258 -16.11 9.37 -1.39
C ASN A 258 -15.17 8.39 -2.11
N ALA A 259 -15.23 8.31 -3.44
CA ALA A 259 -14.31 7.51 -4.23
C ALA A 259 -12.86 8.00 -4.09
N MET A 260 -12.62 9.31 -4.16
CA MET A 260 -11.29 9.89 -3.97
C MET A 260 -10.74 9.63 -2.55
N LEU A 261 -11.58 9.74 -1.52
CA LEU A 261 -11.20 9.41 -0.14
C LEU A 261 -10.80 7.93 0.01
N LYS A 262 -11.51 7.03 -0.68
CA LYS A 262 -11.18 5.60 -0.73
C LYS A 262 -9.86 5.34 -1.44
N ASP A 263 -9.57 6.07 -2.52
CA ASP A 263 -8.31 5.97 -3.25
C ASP A 263 -7.13 6.47 -2.40
N ILE A 264 -7.30 7.57 -1.66
CA ILE A 264 -6.30 8.12 -0.72
C ILE A 264 -5.98 7.11 0.38
N THR A 265 -7.02 6.57 1.04
CA THR A 265 -6.84 5.58 2.12
C THR A 265 -6.22 4.28 1.61
N SER A 266 -6.62 3.82 0.43
CA SER A 266 -6.05 2.60 -0.19
C SER A 266 -4.58 2.80 -0.58
N THR A 267 -4.22 3.99 -1.09
CA THR A 267 -2.83 4.36 -1.40
C THR A 267 -1.94 4.28 -0.16
N MET A 268 -2.44 4.73 0.99
CA MET A 268 -1.73 4.67 2.27
C MET A 268 -1.47 3.24 2.77
N VAL A 269 -2.39 2.31 2.50
CA VAL A 269 -2.28 0.92 2.96
C VAL A 269 -1.36 0.10 2.05
N ILE A 270 -1.42 0.33 0.74
CA ILE A 270 -0.72 -0.48 -0.26
C ILE A 270 0.74 -0.04 -0.43
N SER A 271 0.99 1.26 -0.46
CA SER A 271 2.31 1.80 -0.81
C SER A 271 3.26 1.79 0.39
N ARG A 272 4.47 1.25 0.17
CA ARG A 272 5.51 1.14 1.21
C ARG A 272 6.52 2.28 1.19
N ASP A 273 6.64 2.98 0.07
CA ASP A 273 7.59 4.06 -0.19
C ASP A 273 6.86 5.41 -0.23
N PHE A 274 7.41 6.42 0.47
CA PHE A 274 6.86 7.77 0.53
C PHE A 274 6.76 8.42 -0.86
N ARG A 275 7.71 8.16 -1.75
CA ARG A 275 7.67 8.66 -3.13
C ARG A 275 6.44 8.13 -3.86
N GLU A 276 6.15 6.85 -3.74
CA GLU A 276 5.00 6.24 -4.40
C GLU A 276 3.69 6.82 -3.86
N ILE A 277 3.63 7.06 -2.55
CA ILE A 277 2.50 7.74 -1.91
C ILE A 277 2.32 9.15 -2.50
N ALA A 278 3.38 9.96 -2.55
CA ALA A 278 3.33 11.32 -3.08
C ALA A 278 2.92 11.35 -4.57
N ASP A 279 3.50 10.46 -5.40
CA ASP A 279 3.20 10.36 -6.82
C ASP A 279 1.73 9.96 -7.06
N ARG A 280 1.21 8.96 -6.33
CA ARG A 280 -0.20 8.53 -6.43
C ARG A 280 -1.16 9.59 -5.93
N LEU A 281 -0.84 10.28 -4.83
CA LEU A 281 -1.66 11.37 -4.31
C LEU A 281 -1.72 12.55 -5.30
N LEU A 282 -0.62 12.87 -5.98
CA LEU A 282 -0.63 13.87 -7.04
C LEU A 282 -1.55 13.46 -8.21
N VAL A 283 -1.59 12.17 -8.57
CA VAL A 283 -2.52 11.66 -9.58
C VAL A 283 -3.98 11.79 -9.12
N ILE A 284 -4.28 11.52 -7.85
CA ILE A 284 -5.62 11.70 -7.29
C ILE A 284 -6.00 13.18 -7.28
N LEU A 285 -5.11 14.06 -6.82
CA LEU A 285 -5.32 15.52 -6.82
C LEU A 285 -5.59 16.05 -8.23
N LYS A 286 -4.86 15.57 -9.25
CA LYS A 286 -5.07 15.94 -10.66
C LYS A 286 -6.48 15.64 -11.19
N ARG A 287 -7.21 14.70 -10.58
CA ARG A 287 -8.61 14.41 -10.93
C ARG A 287 -9.59 15.39 -10.29
N ALA A 288 -9.23 15.98 -9.15
CA ALA A 288 -10.07 16.93 -8.41
C ALA A 288 -9.80 18.38 -8.82
N MET A 289 -8.55 18.71 -9.15
CA MET A 289 -8.08 20.08 -9.36
C MET A 289 -6.85 20.09 -10.30
N PRO A 290 -6.50 21.21 -10.93
CA PRO A 290 -5.34 21.30 -11.83
C PRO A 290 -4.02 21.37 -11.04
N ALA A 291 -3.76 20.37 -10.21
CA ALA A 291 -2.54 20.23 -9.42
C ALA A 291 -1.34 19.87 -10.32
N GLU A 292 -0.26 20.63 -10.21
CA GLU A 292 0.98 20.43 -10.97
C GLU A 292 2.05 19.72 -10.13
N ALA A 293 2.16 20.09 -8.84
CA ALA A 293 3.16 19.56 -7.94
C ALA A 293 2.61 19.36 -6.53
N LEU A 294 3.19 18.41 -5.81
CA LEU A 294 2.96 18.14 -4.40
C LEU A 294 4.34 18.06 -3.71
N GLU A 295 4.59 18.99 -2.81
CA GLU A 295 5.85 19.12 -2.07
C GLU A 295 5.60 19.20 -0.58
N PHE A 296 6.65 18.98 0.22
CA PHE A 296 6.55 19.04 1.67
C PHE A 296 7.75 19.76 2.27
N TYR A 297 7.48 20.62 3.24
CA TYR A 297 8.49 21.18 4.13
C TYR A 297 8.28 20.62 5.53
N VAL A 298 9.32 20.04 6.12
CA VAL A 298 9.24 19.37 7.43
C VAL A 298 10.39 19.83 8.32
N GLN A 299 10.07 20.32 9.51
CA GLN A 299 11.05 20.72 10.52
C GLN A 299 11.40 19.52 11.41
N LEU A 300 12.70 19.26 11.55
CA LEU A 300 13.28 18.28 12.46
C LEU A 300 13.45 18.88 13.86
N GLU A 301 13.80 18.04 14.83
CA GLU A 301 13.99 18.45 16.24
C GLU A 301 15.19 19.39 16.45
N ASP A 302 16.15 19.40 15.53
CA ASP A 302 17.32 20.28 15.54
C ASP A 302 17.10 21.58 14.74
N ASP A 303 15.83 21.94 14.49
CA ASP A 303 15.38 23.06 13.66
C ASP A 303 15.77 22.99 12.17
N THR A 304 16.41 21.91 11.73
CA THR A 304 16.68 21.70 10.30
C THR A 304 15.37 21.47 9.56
N VAL A 305 15.18 22.16 8.43
CA VAL A 305 14.02 21.96 7.56
C VAL A 305 14.40 21.13 6.34
N LEU A 306 13.70 20.02 6.15
CA LEU A 306 13.78 19.17 4.96
C LEU A 306 12.73 19.58 3.94
N HIS A 307 13.13 19.70 2.68
CA HIS A 307 12.25 19.85 1.52
C HIS A 307 12.17 18.51 0.76
N LEU A 308 10.97 17.93 0.74
CA LEU A 308 10.64 16.70 0.03
C LEU A 308 9.89 17.09 -1.24
N ALA A 309 10.54 16.93 -2.39
CA ALA A 309 10.02 17.39 -3.68
C ALA A 309 10.34 16.40 -4.82
N PRO A 310 9.59 16.43 -5.94
CA PRO A 310 9.83 15.56 -7.09
C PRO A 310 11.27 15.59 -7.61
N GLU A 311 11.91 16.76 -7.60
CA GLU A 311 13.27 16.99 -8.11
C GLU A 311 14.32 16.20 -7.31
N SER A 312 14.12 16.10 -6.00
CA SER A 312 14.96 15.29 -5.11
C SER A 312 14.47 13.84 -5.01
N ARG A 313 13.46 13.45 -5.80
CA ARG A 313 12.74 12.18 -5.67
C ARG A 313 12.25 11.95 -4.24
N TYR A 314 11.82 13.02 -3.57
CA TYR A 314 11.38 13.03 -2.19
C TYR A 314 12.42 12.50 -1.17
N ARG A 315 13.73 12.55 -1.49
CA ARG A 315 14.78 12.08 -0.57
C ARG A 315 15.03 13.00 0.63
N GLY A 316 14.50 14.22 0.58
CA GLY A 316 14.68 15.23 1.63
C GLY A 316 16.02 15.92 1.49
N VAL A 317 15.99 17.20 1.14
CA VAL A 317 17.19 18.04 1.08
C VAL A 317 17.03 19.16 2.10
N ALA A 318 18.07 19.45 2.87
CA ALA A 318 18.07 20.59 3.76
C ALA A 318 17.86 21.88 2.97
N ALA A 319 16.84 22.66 3.31
CA ALA A 319 16.45 23.85 2.57
C ALA A 319 15.93 24.94 3.50
N SER A 320 16.03 26.19 3.08
CA SER A 320 15.37 27.31 3.76
C SER A 320 13.95 27.45 3.21
N PRO A 321 12.89 27.24 4.02
CA PRO A 321 11.52 27.36 3.54
C PRO A 321 11.16 28.83 3.26
N PRO A 322 10.19 29.10 2.34
CA PRO A 322 9.61 30.42 2.16
C PRO A 322 9.08 31.02 3.47
N ARG A 323 9.18 32.34 3.64
CA ARG A 323 8.80 33.04 4.89
C ARG A 323 7.39 32.72 5.38
N GLN A 324 6.43 32.54 4.48
CA GLN A 324 5.07 32.16 4.84
C GLN A 324 5.05 30.79 5.54
N ILE A 325 5.78 29.81 5.00
CA ILE A 325 5.89 28.46 5.55
C ILE A 325 6.70 28.47 6.85
N SER A 326 7.80 29.22 6.91
CA SER A 326 8.62 29.32 8.13
C SER A 326 7.84 29.79 9.35
N ARG A 327 6.86 30.70 9.15
CA ARG A 327 6.01 31.24 10.22
C ARG A 327 4.92 30.27 10.68
N MET A 328 4.67 29.21 9.93
CA MET A 328 3.62 28.23 10.23
C MET A 328 4.10 27.18 11.23
N PHE A 329 5.39 26.87 11.25
CA PHE A 329 5.95 25.90 12.19
C PHE A 329 5.75 26.33 13.64
N GLY A 330 5.48 25.36 14.51
CA GLY A 330 5.25 25.56 15.94
C GLY A 330 3.88 26.16 16.31
N ILE A 331 3.02 26.49 15.33
CA ILE A 331 1.64 26.91 15.61
C ILE A 331 0.83 25.68 16.08
N SER A 332 0.05 25.83 17.15
CA SER A 332 -0.88 24.79 17.61
C SER A 332 -2.08 24.61 16.67
N ARG A 333 -2.74 23.46 16.64
CA ARG A 333 -3.94 23.24 15.81
C ARG A 333 -5.04 24.22 16.15
N GLU A 334 -5.33 24.44 17.44
CA GLU A 334 -6.27 25.48 17.88
C GLU A 334 -5.86 26.87 17.40
N GLY A 335 -4.56 27.20 17.53
CA GLY A 335 -4.01 28.48 17.06
C GLY A 335 -4.08 28.64 15.54
N TRP A 336 -4.00 27.55 14.80
CA TRP A 336 -4.19 27.53 13.34
C TRP A 336 -5.65 27.72 12.96
N GLN A 337 -6.57 27.00 13.61
CA GLN A 337 -8.01 27.11 13.39
C GLN A 337 -8.52 28.53 13.71
N ALA A 338 -8.05 29.13 14.81
CA ALA A 338 -8.41 30.49 15.18
C ALA A 338 -7.87 31.57 14.22
N ARG A 339 -6.76 31.29 13.51
CA ARG A 339 -6.14 32.22 12.54
C ARG A 339 -6.77 32.15 11.14
N MET A 340 -7.51 31.10 10.85
CA MET A 340 -8.13 30.89 9.54
C MET A 340 -9.63 30.63 9.68
N GLU A 341 -10.43 31.71 9.67
CA GLU A 341 -11.91 31.69 9.65
C GLU A 341 -12.52 30.95 8.43
N SER A 342 -11.70 30.46 7.51
CA SER A 342 -12.08 29.58 6.40
C SER A 342 -10.87 28.74 6.01
N CYS A 343 -10.87 27.45 6.33
CA CYS A 343 -9.78 26.53 6.03
C CYS A 343 -9.43 26.53 4.51
N PHE A 344 -8.13 26.48 4.20
CA PHE A 344 -7.57 26.27 2.85
C PHE A 344 -7.76 27.39 1.81
N LYS A 345 -7.71 28.67 2.19
CA LYS A 345 -7.60 29.75 1.18
C LYS A 345 -6.30 29.61 0.38
N PRO A 346 -6.34 29.68 -0.98
CA PRO A 346 -5.14 29.69 -1.79
C PRO A 346 -4.21 30.84 -1.42
N VAL A 347 -2.93 30.54 -1.22
CA VAL A 347 -1.89 31.53 -0.90
C VAL A 347 -1.01 31.73 -2.11
N MET A 348 -0.74 32.99 -2.44
CA MET A 348 0.32 33.33 -3.41
C MET A 348 1.67 33.31 -2.70
N LEU A 349 2.49 32.31 -3.02
CA LEU A 349 3.88 32.24 -2.58
C LEU A 349 4.77 32.82 -3.70
N GLN A 350 5.36 34.00 -3.47
CA GLN A 350 6.34 34.52 -4.41
C GLN A 350 7.57 33.60 -4.45
N ARG A 351 7.87 33.04 -5.63
CA ARG A 351 9.07 32.27 -5.97
C ARG A 351 9.24 30.91 -5.25
N LEU A 352 8.31 29.98 -5.46
CA LEU A 352 8.65 28.55 -5.32
C LEU A 352 9.17 27.96 -6.65
N HIS A 353 8.61 28.31 -7.81
CA HIS A 353 8.95 27.66 -9.10
C HIS A 353 9.26 28.63 -10.26
N GLY A 354 9.40 29.93 -10.00
CA GLY A 354 9.68 30.92 -11.06
C GLY A 354 8.54 31.16 -12.06
N THR A 355 7.36 30.55 -11.88
CA THR A 355 6.18 30.68 -12.74
C THR A 355 5.22 31.76 -12.22
N THR A 356 4.75 32.64 -13.12
CA THR A 356 3.94 33.82 -12.76
C THR A 356 2.42 33.60 -12.77
N ASN A 357 1.92 32.35 -12.68
CA ASN A 357 0.48 32.07 -12.77
C ASN A 357 -0.01 30.80 -12.02
N CYS A 358 0.58 30.51 -10.86
CA CYS A 358 0.19 29.38 -10.02
C CYS A 358 -0.27 29.85 -8.63
N GLN A 359 -1.23 29.13 -8.05
CA GLN A 359 -1.66 29.29 -6.65
C GLN A 359 -1.16 28.11 -5.82
N HIS A 360 -0.98 28.32 -4.52
CA HIS A 360 -0.55 27.25 -3.62
C HIS A 360 -1.60 27.00 -2.54
N LEU A 361 -1.98 25.74 -2.37
CA LEU A 361 -2.75 25.30 -1.22
C LEU A 361 -1.80 24.73 -0.17
N LEU A 362 -1.93 25.22 1.06
CA LEU A 362 -1.10 24.82 2.19
C LEU A 362 -1.90 23.89 3.09
N LEU A 363 -1.42 22.66 3.24
CA LEU A 363 -2.00 21.69 4.17
C LEU A 363 -1.07 21.58 5.38
N PRO A 364 -1.53 21.97 6.58
CA PRO A 364 -0.73 21.81 7.78
C PRO A 364 -0.61 20.33 8.16
N LEU A 365 0.56 19.94 8.66
CA LEU A 365 0.86 18.61 9.21
C LEU A 365 1.32 18.77 10.66
N PHE A 366 0.63 18.10 11.59
CA PHE A 366 0.85 18.22 13.03
C PHE A 366 1.62 17.01 13.59
N LYS A 367 2.40 17.14 14.68
CA LYS A 367 3.25 16.05 15.20
C LYS A 367 2.60 15.31 16.37
N GLY A 368 2.16 14.06 16.20
CA GLY A 368 1.65 13.24 17.30
C GLY A 368 0.41 13.79 18.03
N LYS A 369 0.25 13.45 19.31
CA LYS A 369 -0.84 13.93 20.19
C LYS A 369 -0.69 15.41 20.58
N GLU A 370 0.53 15.96 20.48
CA GLU A 370 0.79 17.35 20.76
C GLU A 370 0.52 18.16 19.48
N GLU A 371 -0.46 19.04 19.51
CA GLU A 371 -1.05 19.62 18.31
C GLU A 371 -0.19 20.68 17.60
N TRP A 372 1.12 20.52 17.48
CA TRP A 372 2.03 21.55 16.96
C TRP A 372 2.40 21.23 15.51
N MET A 373 2.38 22.25 14.67
CA MET A 373 2.69 22.10 13.25
C MET A 373 4.20 21.91 13.05
N TYR A 374 4.58 20.75 12.51
CA TYR A 374 5.97 20.41 12.20
C TYR A 374 6.21 20.29 10.69
N GLY A 375 5.13 20.17 9.91
CA GLY A 375 5.21 20.03 8.47
C GLY A 375 4.14 20.83 7.74
N VAL A 376 4.41 21.17 6.48
CA VAL A 376 3.45 21.79 5.58
C VAL A 376 3.54 21.09 4.23
N ALA A 377 2.44 20.50 3.77
CA ALA A 377 2.32 20.05 2.39
C ALA A 377 1.88 21.22 1.51
N VAL A 378 2.51 21.36 0.34
CA VAL A 378 2.28 22.44 -0.61
C VAL A 378 1.78 21.81 -1.90
N ILE A 379 0.54 22.11 -2.26
CA ILE A 379 -0.03 21.72 -3.56
C ILE A 379 0.05 22.94 -4.48
N THR A 380 0.82 22.81 -5.55
CA THR A 380 0.90 23.84 -6.59
C THR A 380 -0.19 23.60 -7.61
N VAL A 381 -1.02 24.62 -7.85
CA VAL A 381 -2.20 24.57 -8.72
C VAL A 381 -2.05 25.57 -9.85
N ARG A 382 -2.34 25.16 -11.07
CA ARG A 382 -2.30 26.05 -12.24
C ARG A 382 -3.55 26.92 -12.32
N GLY A 383 -3.38 28.24 -12.45
CA GLY A 383 -4.50 29.17 -12.58
C GLY A 383 -5.17 29.51 -11.25
N GLN A 384 -6.36 30.11 -11.32
CA GLN A 384 -7.18 30.40 -10.13
C GLN A 384 -8.04 29.20 -9.79
N ILE A 385 -8.08 28.84 -8.51
CA ILE A 385 -8.99 27.82 -7.98
C ILE A 385 -9.91 28.42 -6.92
N GLU A 386 -11.21 28.13 -7.05
CA GLU A 386 -12.17 28.35 -5.98
C GLU A 386 -12.20 27.12 -5.08
N VAL A 387 -11.98 27.33 -3.78
CA VAL A 387 -11.96 26.26 -2.80
C VAL A 387 -13.37 26.11 -2.23
N GLU A 388 -14.12 25.18 -2.80
CA GLU A 388 -15.43 24.78 -2.30
C GLU A 388 -15.31 23.92 -1.03
N SER A 389 -16.41 23.78 -0.27
CA SER A 389 -16.46 23.02 0.99
C SER A 389 -16.04 21.56 0.83
N ASP A 390 -16.27 20.98 -0.35
CA ASP A 390 -15.92 19.63 -0.73
C ASP A 390 -14.40 19.43 -0.87
N ILE A 391 -13.70 20.40 -1.47
CA ILE A 391 -12.24 20.41 -1.56
C ILE A 391 -11.65 20.54 -0.15
N CYS A 392 -12.22 21.40 0.71
CA CYS A 392 -11.80 21.51 2.11
C CYS A 392 -11.86 20.17 2.84
N LYS A 393 -13.01 19.46 2.76
CA LYS A 393 -13.18 18.14 3.39
C LYS A 393 -12.17 17.12 2.86
N MET A 394 -11.94 17.09 1.54
CA MET A 394 -10.94 16.22 0.94
C MET A 394 -9.54 16.52 1.47
N MET A 395 -9.17 17.80 1.56
CA MET A 395 -7.87 18.24 2.06
C MET A 395 -7.68 17.92 3.55
N GLU A 396 -8.72 18.02 4.38
CA GLU A 396 -8.67 17.64 5.80
C GLU A 396 -8.38 16.14 5.96
N GLN A 397 -9.10 15.30 5.22
CA GLN A 397 -8.89 13.84 5.26
C GLN A 397 -7.51 13.46 4.70
N MET A 398 -7.09 14.12 3.63
CA MET A 398 -5.75 13.93 3.05
C MET A 398 -4.64 14.39 3.99
N SER A 399 -4.84 15.46 4.76
CA SER A 399 -3.87 15.95 5.74
C SER A 399 -3.57 14.89 6.80
N ALA A 400 -4.61 14.26 7.37
CA ALA A 400 -4.43 13.18 8.35
C ALA A 400 -3.63 12.00 7.78
N ALA A 401 -3.92 11.63 6.53
CA ALA A 401 -3.21 10.57 5.84
C ALA A 401 -1.72 10.93 5.60
N LEU A 402 -1.48 12.11 5.01
CA LEU A 402 -0.14 12.62 4.75
C LEU A 402 0.69 12.79 6.02
N GLN A 403 0.07 13.19 7.13
CA GLN A 403 0.74 13.37 8.40
C GLN A 403 1.45 12.10 8.84
N VAL A 404 0.78 10.94 8.76
CA VAL A 404 1.35 9.64 9.11
C VAL A 404 2.48 9.25 8.14
N ALA A 405 2.28 9.45 6.84
CA ALA A 405 3.27 9.09 5.83
C ALA A 405 4.56 9.95 5.95
N VAL A 406 4.40 11.26 6.16
CA VAL A 406 5.51 12.20 6.33
C VAL A 406 6.24 11.95 7.65
N GLU A 407 5.52 11.67 8.73
CA GLU A 407 6.14 11.36 10.04
C GLU A 407 7.01 10.11 9.94
N ARG A 408 6.51 9.05 9.31
CA ARG A 408 7.26 7.82 9.06
C ARG A 408 8.52 8.07 8.23
N GLU A 409 8.41 8.85 7.15
CA GLU A 409 9.58 9.17 6.30
C GLU A 409 10.61 9.99 7.09
N THR A 410 10.15 10.94 7.90
CA THR A 410 11.03 11.78 8.73
C THR A 410 11.82 10.96 9.75
N ILE A 411 11.15 10.03 10.44
CA ILE A 411 11.77 9.08 11.36
C ILE A 411 12.78 8.18 10.63
N TYR A 412 12.43 7.68 9.45
CA TYR A 412 13.33 6.85 8.66
C TYR A 412 14.62 7.61 8.29
N ARG A 413 14.49 8.90 7.92
CA ARG A 413 15.64 9.76 7.57
C ARG A 413 16.51 10.08 8.78
N SER A 414 15.92 10.36 9.94
CA SER A 414 16.71 10.63 11.15
C SER A 414 17.53 9.41 11.56
N ILE A 415 16.94 8.21 11.50
CA ILE A 415 17.64 6.95 11.78
C ILE A 415 18.80 6.73 10.81
N GLU A 416 18.60 6.96 9.50
CA GLU A 416 19.68 6.74 8.52
C GLU A 416 20.85 7.73 8.72
N LEU A 417 20.56 9.00 9.05
CA LEU A 417 21.59 9.98 9.39
C LEU A 417 22.34 9.61 10.66
N GLU A 418 21.64 9.14 11.70
CA GLU A 418 22.28 8.64 12.92
C GLU A 418 23.12 7.39 12.66
N ARG A 419 22.61 6.47 11.85
CA ARG A 419 23.33 5.26 11.43
C ARG A 419 24.61 5.61 10.68
N GLN A 420 24.58 6.60 9.79
CA GLN A 420 25.76 7.08 9.08
C GLN A 420 26.78 7.70 10.06
N LYS A 421 26.33 8.56 10.98
CA LYS A 421 27.20 9.14 12.02
C LYS A 421 27.81 8.07 12.93
N PHE A 422 27.03 7.06 13.30
CA PHE A 422 27.49 5.94 14.13
C PHE A 422 28.49 5.07 13.39
N TYR A 423 28.25 4.81 12.09
CA TYR A 423 29.17 4.09 11.23
C TYR A 423 30.51 4.84 11.10
N GLU A 424 30.49 6.14 10.85
CA GLU A 424 31.73 6.93 10.76
C GLU A 424 32.52 6.95 12.07
N ARG A 425 31.83 7.00 13.21
CA ARG A 425 32.45 6.92 14.54
C ARG A 425 32.99 5.53 14.90
N SER A 426 32.41 4.46 14.35
CA SER A 426 32.85 3.09 14.66
C SER A 426 34.09 2.67 13.84
N ILE A 427 34.29 3.27 12.66
CA ILE A 427 35.40 2.92 11.78
C ILE A 427 36.62 3.83 11.90
N ARG A 428 36.52 4.97 12.62
CA ARG A 428 37.64 5.92 12.82
C ARG A 428 38.05 6.06 14.28
N ASP A 429 39.35 6.22 14.50
CA ASP A 429 39.93 6.52 15.80
C ASP A 429 39.59 7.97 16.22
N PRO A 430 38.99 8.19 17.41
CA PRO A 430 38.48 9.51 17.80
C PRO A 430 39.58 10.55 18.06
N LEU A 431 40.81 10.13 18.35
CA LEU A 431 41.92 11.04 18.60
C LEU A 431 42.59 11.47 17.28
N THR A 432 42.89 10.53 16.39
CA THR A 432 43.70 10.78 15.19
C THR A 432 42.90 10.93 13.89
N GLY A 433 41.63 10.51 13.87
CA GLY A 433 40.77 10.52 12.67
C GLY A 433 41.10 9.44 11.63
N LEU A 434 42.15 8.64 11.85
CA LEU A 434 42.52 7.51 10.99
C LEU A 434 41.56 6.34 11.16
N PHE A 435 41.61 5.36 10.26
CA PHE A 435 40.77 4.16 10.40
C PHE A 435 41.20 3.31 11.61
N THR A 436 40.25 2.59 12.21
CA THR A 436 40.54 1.69 13.32
C THR A 436 41.13 0.37 12.82
N ARG A 437 41.87 -0.33 13.70
CA ARG A 437 42.32 -1.71 13.45
C ARG A 437 41.19 -2.64 13.02
N PHE A 438 40.01 -2.51 13.63
CA PHE A 438 38.84 -3.31 13.28
C PHE A 438 38.41 -3.09 11.82
N TYR A 439 38.32 -1.82 11.39
CA TYR A 439 37.98 -1.50 10.01
C TYR A 439 39.03 -1.98 9.00
N MET A 440 40.31 -1.90 9.39
CA MET A 440 41.41 -2.44 8.59
C MET A 440 41.24 -3.95 8.36
N GLU A 441 41.03 -4.74 9.42
CA GLU A 441 40.90 -6.19 9.30
C GLU A 441 39.69 -6.59 8.43
N ASP A 442 38.56 -5.90 8.52
CA ASP A 442 37.40 -6.14 7.65
C ASP A 442 37.70 -5.79 6.19
N THR A 443 38.37 -4.66 5.94
CA THR A 443 38.75 -4.22 4.60
C THR A 443 39.77 -5.18 3.97
N LEU A 444 40.76 -5.64 4.74
CA LEU A 444 41.76 -6.61 4.29
C LEU A 444 41.11 -7.94 3.86
N ARG A 445 40.06 -8.43 4.55
CA ARG A 445 39.35 -9.65 4.11
C ARG A 445 38.84 -9.53 2.68
N ARG A 446 38.19 -8.40 2.36
CA ARG A 446 37.63 -8.15 1.02
C ARG A 446 38.74 -8.02 -0.02
N LEU A 447 39.81 -7.29 0.30
CA LEU A 447 40.96 -7.13 -0.58
C LEU A 447 41.69 -8.45 -0.84
N PHE A 448 41.78 -9.31 0.17
CA PHE A 448 42.44 -10.61 0.09
C PHE A 448 41.66 -11.56 -0.83
N GLU A 449 40.33 -11.61 -0.70
CA GLU A 449 39.47 -12.38 -1.61
C GLU A 449 39.63 -11.96 -3.07
N ILE A 450 39.73 -10.65 -3.34
CA ILE A 450 39.94 -10.11 -4.70
C ILE A 450 41.32 -10.53 -5.22
N HIS A 451 42.35 -10.39 -4.39
CA HIS A 451 43.73 -10.74 -4.73
C HIS A 451 43.90 -12.23 -5.06
N ASP A 452 43.24 -13.11 -4.30
CA ASP A 452 43.35 -14.56 -4.49
C ASP A 452 42.57 -15.08 -5.71
N ARG A 453 41.45 -14.43 -6.10
CA ARG A 453 40.63 -14.87 -7.25
C ARG A 453 41.15 -14.42 -8.61
N SER A 454 41.75 -13.24 -8.69
CA SER A 454 41.97 -12.53 -9.96
C SER A 454 43.42 -12.60 -10.45
N GLY A 455 44.30 -13.29 -9.71
CA GLY A 455 45.75 -13.19 -9.88
C GLY A 455 46.30 -11.76 -9.74
N GLY A 456 45.56 -10.86 -9.06
CA GLY A 456 45.61 -9.42 -9.35
C GLY A 456 45.52 -8.48 -8.14
N THR A 457 45.99 -7.25 -8.38
CA THR A 457 46.08 -6.08 -7.48
C THR A 457 46.88 -6.33 -6.19
N PRO A 458 48.21 -6.12 -6.22
CA PRO A 458 49.07 -6.32 -5.06
C PRO A 458 48.59 -5.50 -3.85
N VAL A 459 48.71 -6.09 -2.65
CA VAL A 459 48.34 -5.44 -1.38
C VAL A 459 49.58 -5.40 -0.50
N ALA A 460 49.89 -4.23 0.06
CA ALA A 460 51.03 -4.06 0.95
C ALA A 460 50.63 -3.30 2.22
N LEU A 461 51.36 -3.57 3.30
CA LEU A 461 51.18 -2.95 4.60
C LEU A 461 52.51 -2.35 5.05
N ALA A 462 52.48 -1.08 5.44
CA ALA A 462 53.53 -0.46 6.24
C ALA A 462 53.02 -0.28 7.68
N MET A 463 53.62 -0.98 8.64
CA MET A 463 53.42 -0.78 10.07
C MET A 463 54.44 0.23 10.58
N LEU A 464 53.97 1.30 11.21
CA LEU A 464 54.79 2.40 11.70
C LEU A 464 54.66 2.52 13.22
N ASP A 465 55.75 2.82 13.91
CA ASP A 465 55.76 3.07 15.35
C ASP A 465 56.53 4.35 15.66
N VAL A 466 55.97 5.18 16.53
CA VAL A 466 56.60 6.43 16.96
C VAL A 466 57.74 6.15 17.93
N ASP A 467 58.97 6.38 17.49
CA ASP A 467 60.16 6.05 18.25
C ASP A 467 60.21 6.82 19.58
N HIS A 468 60.41 6.07 20.66
CA HIS A 468 60.54 6.63 22.01
C HIS A 468 59.31 7.45 22.47
N PHE A 469 58.11 7.17 21.97
CA PHE A 469 56.90 7.92 22.32
C PHE A 469 56.62 7.96 23.84
N LYS A 470 56.91 6.87 24.57
CA LYS A 470 56.88 6.89 26.04
C LYS A 470 57.72 8.02 26.65
N ARG A 471 58.92 8.31 26.14
CA ARG A 471 59.75 9.44 26.62
C ARG A 471 59.12 10.80 26.32
N VAL A 472 58.38 10.90 25.22
CA VAL A 472 57.61 12.11 24.88
C VAL A 472 56.49 12.30 25.91
N ASN A 473 55.72 11.25 26.21
CA ASN A 473 54.69 11.28 27.25
C ASN A 473 55.27 11.61 28.63
N ASP A 474 56.35 10.95 29.02
CA ASP A 474 56.98 11.14 30.34
C ASP A 474 57.51 12.58 30.51
N ARG A 475 57.99 13.21 29.42
CA ARG A 475 58.58 14.56 29.45
C ARG A 475 57.55 15.68 29.28
N TYR A 476 56.52 15.47 28.45
CA TYR A 476 55.61 16.53 28.04
C TYR A 476 54.16 16.34 28.53
N GLY A 477 53.84 15.16 29.05
CA GLY A 477 52.50 14.75 29.50
C GLY A 477 51.66 14.12 28.37
N HIS A 478 50.69 13.28 28.74
CA HIS A 478 49.86 12.53 27.80
C HIS A 478 49.09 13.42 26.81
N VAL A 479 48.50 14.53 27.28
CA VAL A 479 47.78 15.49 26.40
C VAL A 479 48.68 16.01 25.27
N ARG A 480 49.97 16.20 25.56
CA ARG A 480 50.95 16.66 24.57
C ARG A 480 51.48 15.53 23.69
N GLY A 481 51.53 14.31 24.20
CA GLY A 481 51.75 13.12 23.36
C GLY A 481 50.62 12.92 22.35
N ASP A 482 49.38 13.16 22.74
CA ASP A 482 48.22 13.10 21.86
C ASP A 482 48.35 14.10 20.69
N GLU A 483 48.83 15.32 20.94
CA GLU A 483 49.14 16.29 19.87
C GLU A 483 50.20 15.76 18.88
N VAL A 484 51.21 15.05 19.38
CA VAL A 484 52.22 14.41 18.53
C VAL A 484 51.59 13.31 17.68
N LEU A 485 50.72 12.48 18.25
CA LEU A 485 50.00 11.44 17.51
C LEU A 485 49.08 12.02 16.44
N CYS A 486 48.33 13.08 16.76
CA CYS A 486 47.50 13.80 15.78
C CYS A 486 48.33 14.37 14.64
N ARG A 487 49.53 14.90 14.94
CA ARG A 487 50.42 15.45 13.91
C ARG A 487 50.98 14.36 13.00
N VAL A 488 51.42 13.24 13.57
CA VAL A 488 51.88 12.07 12.81
C VAL A 488 50.76 11.53 11.93
N ALA A 489 49.56 11.36 12.49
CA ALA A 489 48.38 10.92 11.76
C ALA A 489 48.04 11.84 10.58
N HIS A 490 48.09 13.16 10.79
CA HIS A 490 47.85 14.14 9.73
C HIS A 490 48.87 14.01 8.58
N ILE A 491 50.14 13.76 8.89
CA ILE A 491 51.18 13.55 7.87
C ILE A 491 50.91 12.26 7.08
N ILE A 492 50.55 11.18 7.77
CA ILE A 492 50.19 9.90 7.14
C ILE A 492 48.98 10.09 6.22
N GLN A 493 47.93 10.76 6.71
CA GLN A 493 46.71 11.01 5.93
C GLN A 493 46.96 11.92 4.72
N ALA A 494 47.82 12.93 4.85
CA ALA A 494 48.14 13.85 3.75
C ALA A 494 49.02 13.21 2.67
N ASP A 495 49.77 12.16 3.00
CA ASP A 495 50.58 11.40 2.03
C ASP A 495 49.81 10.21 1.41
N ALA A 496 48.72 9.77 2.06
CA ALA A 496 47.86 8.70 1.59
C ALA A 496 47.01 9.14 0.38
N ARG A 497 46.90 8.26 -0.62
CA ARG A 497 46.04 8.46 -1.79
C ARG A 497 44.59 8.09 -1.47
N ALA A 498 43.66 8.46 -2.34
CA ALA A 498 42.22 8.15 -2.18
C ALA A 498 41.90 6.64 -2.07
N GLY A 499 42.82 5.76 -2.49
CA GLY A 499 42.70 4.31 -2.37
C GLY A 499 43.53 3.68 -1.24
N ASP A 500 44.36 4.45 -0.54
CA ASP A 500 45.18 3.94 0.56
C ASP A 500 44.39 3.98 1.88
N LEU A 501 44.69 3.07 2.80
CA LEU A 501 44.02 2.97 4.09
C LEU A 501 44.99 3.32 5.24
N PRO A 502 45.01 4.57 5.71
CA PRO A 502 45.78 4.95 6.89
C PRO A 502 45.02 4.56 8.17
N VAL A 503 45.68 3.81 9.04
CA VAL A 503 45.07 3.12 10.19
C VAL A 503 45.83 3.47 11.47
N ARG A 504 45.12 3.57 12.59
CA ARG A 504 45.72 3.51 13.93
C ARG A 504 45.54 2.11 14.50
N LEU A 505 46.66 1.44 14.78
CA LEU A 505 46.70 0.04 15.21
C LEU A 505 46.67 -0.10 16.74
N GLY A 506 47.27 0.88 17.44
CA GLY A 506 47.44 0.87 18.89
C GLY A 506 47.71 2.26 19.45
N GLY A 507 48.36 2.30 20.62
CA GLY A 507 48.65 3.55 21.33
C GLY A 507 49.52 4.51 20.51
N GLU A 508 50.67 4.02 20.04
CA GLU A 508 51.69 4.76 19.27
C GLU A 508 51.98 4.14 17.89
N GLU A 509 51.13 3.19 17.48
CA GLU A 509 51.30 2.36 16.29
C GLU A 509 50.29 2.73 15.20
N PHE A 510 50.80 2.86 13.98
CA PHE A 510 50.06 3.24 12.79
C PHE A 510 50.24 2.19 11.69
N GLY A 511 49.32 2.16 10.74
CA GLY A 511 49.38 1.33 9.55
C GLY A 511 49.06 2.15 8.30
N LEU A 512 49.64 1.76 7.17
CA LEU A 512 49.21 2.23 5.86
C LEU A 512 49.07 1.02 4.93
N ILE A 513 47.86 0.77 4.46
CA ILE A 513 47.58 -0.27 3.48
C ILE A 513 47.54 0.40 2.11
N VAL A 514 48.31 -0.15 1.18
CA VAL A 514 48.40 0.32 -0.20
C VAL A 514 47.97 -0.82 -1.12
N VAL A 515 47.20 -0.49 -2.14
CA VAL A 515 46.67 -1.45 -3.11
C VAL A 515 47.06 -1.08 -4.54
N GLY A 516 47.23 -2.08 -5.40
CA GLY A 516 47.57 -1.92 -6.81
C GLY A 516 49.08 -1.81 -7.07
N GLU A 517 49.45 -1.27 -8.23
CA GLU A 517 50.86 -1.09 -8.62
C GLU A 517 51.73 -0.43 -7.53
N PRO A 518 51.27 0.61 -6.79
CA PRO A 518 52.09 1.26 -5.77
C PRO A 518 52.44 0.37 -4.57
N ALA A 519 51.69 -0.71 -4.34
CA ALA A 519 51.95 -1.62 -3.22
C ALA A 519 53.31 -2.34 -3.37
N VAL A 520 53.79 -2.52 -4.60
CA VAL A 520 55.13 -3.08 -4.88
C VAL A 520 56.24 -2.15 -4.39
N GLU A 521 55.97 -0.84 -4.30
CA GLU A 521 56.90 0.20 -3.84
C GLU A 521 56.64 0.63 -2.38
N ILE A 522 55.99 -0.20 -1.58
CA ILE A 522 55.60 0.15 -0.20
C ILE A 522 56.78 0.62 0.66
N ALA A 523 57.98 0.07 0.45
CA ALA A 523 59.18 0.47 1.17
C ALA A 523 59.58 1.92 0.86
N SER A 524 59.46 2.35 -0.40
CA SER A 524 59.73 3.74 -0.81
C SER A 524 58.67 4.71 -0.27
N ILE A 525 57.41 4.27 -0.20
CA ILE A 525 56.32 5.04 0.43
C ILE A 525 56.59 5.20 1.93
N ALA A 526 56.96 4.12 2.62
CA ALA A 526 57.34 4.13 4.03
C ALA A 526 58.55 5.04 4.30
N GLU A 527 59.56 5.01 3.45
CA GLU A 527 60.75 5.85 3.60
C GLU A 527 60.41 7.33 3.41
N ARG A 528 59.56 7.67 2.45
CA ARG A 528 59.04 9.04 2.28
C ARG A 528 58.30 9.52 3.52
N LEU A 529 57.44 8.69 4.11
CA LEU A 529 56.73 9.00 5.36
C LEU A 529 57.70 9.22 6.52
N ARG A 530 58.70 8.34 6.67
CA ARG A 530 59.74 8.46 7.70
C ARG A 530 60.52 9.77 7.57
N GLN A 531 60.93 10.14 6.35
CA GLN A 531 61.62 11.40 6.09
C GLN A 531 60.73 12.62 6.39
N LYS A 532 59.47 12.61 5.98
CA LYS A 532 58.51 13.69 6.29
C LYS A 532 58.29 13.85 7.79
N ILE A 533 58.13 12.75 8.53
CA ILE A 533 57.92 12.79 9.98
C ILE A 533 59.20 13.28 10.69
N SER A 534 60.37 12.73 10.35
CA SER A 534 61.65 13.13 10.96
C SER A 534 62.05 14.59 10.68
N SER A 535 61.62 15.16 9.54
CA SER A 535 61.87 16.56 9.18
C SER A 535 60.80 17.52 9.71
N THR A 536 59.70 17.00 10.29
CA THR A 536 58.64 17.83 10.84
C THR A 536 59.13 18.56 12.08
N ARG A 537 59.14 19.88 12.01
CA ARG A 537 59.43 20.75 13.16
C ARG A 537 58.15 21.00 13.93
N PHE A 538 58.14 20.58 15.18
CA PHE A 538 57.07 20.95 16.10
C PHE A 538 57.29 22.40 16.59
N GLN A 539 56.22 23.19 16.60
CA GLN A 539 56.25 24.61 16.98
C GLN A 539 55.71 24.81 18.40
N GLY A 540 55.88 26.01 18.97
CA GLY A 540 55.36 26.36 20.30
C GLY A 540 56.08 25.60 21.44
N THR A 541 55.32 25.03 22.36
CA THR A 541 55.81 24.28 23.54
C THR A 541 56.67 23.05 23.19
N PHE A 542 56.64 22.62 21.92
CA PHE A 542 57.42 21.52 21.38
C PHE A 542 58.65 21.98 20.58
N SER A 543 59.02 23.25 20.66
CA SER A 543 60.19 23.79 19.96
C SER A 543 61.43 22.96 20.29
N GLY A 544 62.01 22.33 19.26
CA GLY A 544 63.17 21.46 19.37
C GLY A 544 62.87 19.96 19.56
N LEU A 545 61.61 19.56 19.73
CA LEU A 545 61.22 18.14 19.71
C LEU A 545 61.43 17.59 18.29
N ARG A 546 62.18 16.48 18.20
CA ARG A 546 62.29 15.68 16.99
C ARG A 546 61.66 14.32 17.26
N VAL A 547 60.70 13.96 16.41
CA VAL A 547 60.03 12.67 16.46
C VAL A 547 60.44 11.90 15.23
N THR A 548 60.84 10.65 15.41
CA THR A 548 61.14 9.71 14.32
C THR A 548 60.17 8.55 14.39
N ILE A 549 60.08 7.80 13.30
CA ILE A 549 59.31 6.56 13.26
C ILE A 549 60.21 5.43 12.78
N SER A 550 59.97 4.24 13.31
CA SER A 550 60.46 2.99 12.74
C SER A 550 59.35 2.38 11.89
N THR A 551 59.70 1.71 10.78
CA THR A 551 58.71 1.17 9.86
C THR A 551 59.04 -0.25 9.43
N GLY A 552 58.06 -1.14 9.49
CA GLY A 552 58.10 -2.48 8.92
C GLY A 552 57.16 -2.60 7.74
N THR A 553 57.61 -3.09 6.60
CA THR A 553 56.75 -3.26 5.43
C THR A 553 56.63 -4.72 5.01
N ALA A 554 55.45 -5.10 4.51
CA ALA A 554 55.22 -6.41 3.92
C ALA A 554 54.35 -6.28 2.67
N LEU A 555 54.75 -6.96 1.60
CA LEU A 555 53.91 -7.24 0.44
C LEU A 555 53.18 -8.56 0.66
N ARG A 556 51.86 -8.60 0.45
CA ARG A 556 51.02 -9.78 0.69
C ARG A 556 51.40 -10.92 -0.25
N GLN A 557 51.41 -12.14 0.27
CA GLN A 557 51.57 -13.37 -0.52
C GLN A 557 50.19 -13.99 -0.86
N VAL A 558 50.08 -14.64 -2.01
CA VAL A 558 48.83 -15.32 -2.42
C VAL A 558 48.47 -16.41 -1.40
N GLY A 559 47.21 -16.45 -0.96
CA GLY A 559 46.74 -17.40 0.05
C GLY A 559 47.21 -17.12 1.49
N GLU A 560 47.92 -16.01 1.72
CA GLU A 560 48.34 -15.61 3.06
C GLU A 560 47.15 -15.12 3.90
N SER A 561 47.11 -15.57 5.16
CA SER A 561 46.12 -15.13 6.14
C SER A 561 46.40 -13.71 6.64
N ILE A 562 45.35 -13.00 7.05
CA ILE A 562 45.49 -11.63 7.61
C ILE A 562 46.44 -11.61 8.82
N PRO A 563 46.35 -12.54 9.80
CA PRO A 563 47.30 -12.57 10.92
C PRO A 563 48.74 -12.75 10.47
N GLY A 564 49.01 -13.65 9.51
CA GLY A 564 50.36 -13.87 8.99
C GLY A 564 50.94 -12.66 8.26
N PHE A 565 50.09 -11.96 7.49
CA PHE A 565 50.46 -10.73 6.79
C PHE A 565 50.85 -9.60 7.76
N ILE A 566 50.06 -9.39 8.81
CA ILE A 566 50.35 -8.40 9.86
C ILE A 566 51.61 -8.80 10.63
N GLU A 567 51.75 -10.07 11.00
CA GLU A 567 52.91 -10.58 11.73
C GLU A 567 54.22 -10.35 10.97
N ARG A 568 54.25 -10.55 9.64
CA ARG A 568 55.45 -10.25 8.84
C ARG A 568 55.83 -8.77 8.85
N ALA A 569 54.85 -7.87 8.75
CA ALA A 569 55.10 -6.43 8.83
C ALA A 569 55.58 -6.03 10.24
N ASP A 570 55.02 -6.64 11.29
CA ASP A 570 55.41 -6.40 12.69
C ASP A 570 56.84 -6.90 12.97
N LEU A 571 57.21 -8.09 12.47
CA LEU A 571 58.58 -8.60 12.58
C LEU A 571 59.59 -7.67 11.89
N ALA A 572 59.24 -7.14 10.71
CA ALA A 572 60.08 -6.15 10.02
C ALA A 572 60.21 -4.85 10.85
N LEU A 573 59.12 -4.37 11.45
CA LEU A 573 59.11 -3.19 12.32
C LEU A 573 59.99 -3.41 13.57
N TYR A 574 59.92 -4.60 14.16
CA TYR A 574 60.76 -4.98 15.28
C TYR A 574 62.25 -4.98 14.91
N GLN A 575 62.61 -5.43 13.71
CA GLN A 575 63.98 -5.33 13.21
C GLN A 575 64.43 -3.87 13.04
N ALA A 576 63.58 -3.01 12.48
CA ALA A 576 63.87 -1.58 12.38
C ALA A 576 64.17 -0.96 13.76
N LYS A 577 63.39 -1.33 14.79
CA LYS A 577 63.62 -0.90 16.18
C LYS A 577 64.93 -1.43 16.76
N LYS A 578 65.29 -2.68 16.48
CA LYS A 578 66.53 -3.32 16.96
C LYS A 578 67.79 -2.74 16.32
N GLN A 579 67.73 -2.39 15.05
CA GLN A 579 68.88 -1.93 14.28
C GLN A 579 69.20 -0.43 14.50
N GLY A 580 68.51 0.24 15.43
CA GLY A 580 68.81 1.62 15.81
C GLY A 580 67.67 2.61 15.57
N ARG A 581 66.46 2.14 15.23
CA ARG A 581 65.27 2.97 14.99
C ARG A 581 65.43 3.93 13.80
N ASN A 582 64.42 4.78 13.58
CA ASN A 582 64.39 5.78 12.52
C ASN A 582 64.76 5.21 11.13
N ARG A 583 64.18 4.06 10.79
CA ARG A 583 64.48 3.33 9.54
C ARG A 583 63.32 2.48 9.08
N VAL A 584 63.40 2.04 7.83
CA VAL A 584 62.44 1.12 7.20
C VAL A 584 63.12 -0.24 7.02
N CYS A 585 62.45 -1.31 7.46
CA CYS A 585 62.81 -2.69 7.14
C CYS A 585 61.65 -3.35 6.38
N SER A 586 61.98 -4.26 5.46
CA SER A 586 60.99 -4.94 4.62
C SER A 586 61.05 -6.44 4.85
N ALA A 587 59.89 -7.09 4.92
CA ALA A 587 59.76 -8.53 4.89
C ALA A 587 59.99 -9.03 3.45
N GLU A 588 61.01 -9.85 3.23
CA GLU A 588 61.33 -10.37 1.89
C GLU A 588 60.23 -11.27 1.32
N SER A 589 60.07 -11.23 0.00
CA SER A 589 59.22 -12.13 -0.78
C SER A 589 60.06 -13.24 -1.40
N THR A 590 60.72 -14.07 -0.60
CA THR A 590 61.38 -15.29 -1.09
C THR A 590 61.23 -16.42 -0.08
N GLY A 591 60.81 -17.59 -0.54
CA GLY A 591 60.53 -18.76 0.29
C GLY A 591 61.75 -19.20 1.09
N GLY A 592 61.65 -19.14 2.43
CA GLY A 592 62.64 -19.61 3.39
C GLY A 592 62.70 -18.69 4.62
N PRO A 593 62.77 -19.21 5.85
CA PRO A 593 62.81 -18.36 7.03
C PRO A 593 64.21 -17.72 7.18
N GLY A 594 64.29 -16.39 7.10
CA GLY A 594 65.33 -15.64 7.84
C GLY A 594 66.22 -14.62 7.11
N GLN A 595 65.87 -14.10 5.93
CA GLN A 595 66.60 -12.94 5.35
C GLN A 595 65.76 -11.66 5.39
N TRP A 596 66.37 -10.58 5.90
CA TRP A 596 65.79 -9.24 6.02
C TRP A 596 66.77 -8.25 5.40
N THR A 597 66.33 -7.48 4.41
CA THR A 597 67.18 -6.50 3.73
C THR A 597 67.00 -5.11 4.34
N LEU A 598 68.13 -4.47 4.72
CA LEU A 598 68.22 -3.03 4.96
C LEU A 598 68.25 -2.32 3.61
N LEU A 599 67.28 -1.45 3.34
CA LEU A 599 67.17 -0.79 2.02
C LEU A 599 67.88 0.57 1.95
N PHE A 600 68.14 1.23 3.08
CA PHE A 600 68.73 2.57 3.13
C PHE A 600 69.58 2.75 4.41
N ASP A 601 70.85 3.15 4.25
CA ASP A 601 71.80 3.46 5.34
C ASP A 601 71.80 4.96 5.71
#